data_AF-A0A538SVI1-F1
#
_entry.id   AF-A0A538SVI1-F1
#
_cell.length_a   1.000
_cell.length_b   1.000
_cell.length_c   1.000
_cell.angle_alpha   90.00
_cell.angle_beta   90.00
_cell.angle_gamma   90.00
#
_symmetry.space_group_name_H-M   'P 1'
#
loop_
_entity.id
_entity.type
_entity.pdbx_description
1 polymer ?
#
loop_
_entity_poly.entity_id
_entity_poly.type
_entity_poly.pdbx_seq_one_letter_code
_entity_poly.pdbx_strand_id
1 'polypeptide(L)'
;MRVRGSGSVPAAWVAMAAVLAGALLGGCSKGSSPTGPAPNPRTYYMGFSSFPPRPDLNLALLTINLWAQRADAALILTDPPWDSLLAGRAPDSLIRNNQLGLANYYRARGLRVIVSIDPTNGLDRSAEAPKLVAAGRSLTEPAVQQLYRDYVTAMDTLIHPDYLGIASETNLVRAIAPASLYNAVVQAAGSAATSVSVVDSVVSLYTTVQVETAWGRLAGPGGAYVGIDQDLADFGFIRTLGLSSYPYLGGYTDPDSIP
;
A
#
# COMPACT_ATOMS: atom_id res chain seq x y z
N MET A 1 -41.37 77.62 11.39
CA MET A 1 -40.49 77.74 12.58
C MET A 1 -39.24 76.92 12.29
N ARG A 2 -38.08 77.57 12.11
CA ARG A 2 -36.77 76.93 11.93
C ARG A 2 -36.28 76.40 13.27
N VAL A 3 -35.68 75.21 13.30
CA VAL A 3 -34.50 74.93 14.15
C VAL A 3 -33.54 74.01 13.37
N ARG A 4 -32.32 74.53 13.15
CA ARG A 4 -31.09 73.81 12.79
C ARG A 4 -30.52 73.13 14.03
N GLY A 5 -29.80 72.03 13.83
CA GLY A 5 -28.95 71.45 14.87
C GLY A 5 -28.00 70.38 14.33
N SER A 6 -27.01 70.80 13.56
CA SER A 6 -25.87 69.98 13.15
C SER A 6 -25.00 69.63 14.36
N GLY A 7 -24.96 68.35 14.75
CA GLY A 7 -23.97 67.80 15.67
C GLY A 7 -22.88 67.08 14.89
N SER A 8 -21.77 67.77 14.63
CA SER A 8 -20.54 67.16 14.10
C SER A 8 -19.89 66.30 15.17
N VAL A 9 -19.80 64.99 14.92
CA VAL A 9 -19.00 64.07 15.74
C VAL A 9 -17.52 64.34 15.45
N PRO A 10 -16.66 64.55 16.47
CA PRO A 10 -15.25 64.86 16.26
C PRO A 10 -14.53 63.68 15.60
N ALA A 11 -13.74 63.98 14.56
CA ALA A 11 -13.03 63.04 13.70
C ALA A 11 -12.04 62.09 14.42
N ALA A 12 -11.77 62.31 15.71
CA ALA A 12 -10.86 61.48 16.50
C ALA A 12 -11.49 60.17 17.01
N TRP A 13 -12.83 60.04 17.03
CA TRP A 13 -13.51 58.82 17.51
C TRP A 13 -13.90 57.82 16.41
N VAL A 14 -13.77 58.19 15.14
CA VAL A 14 -13.98 57.27 14.00
C VAL A 14 -12.74 56.40 13.75
N ALA A 15 -11.55 56.89 14.08
CA ALA A 15 -10.29 56.19 13.81
C ALA A 15 -10.03 54.99 14.74
N MET A 16 -10.60 54.96 15.96
CA MET A 16 -10.35 53.88 16.93
C MET A 16 -11.36 52.73 16.84
N ALA A 17 -12.56 52.97 16.30
CA ALA A 17 -13.51 51.91 15.97
C ALA A 17 -13.15 51.16 14.66
N ALA A 18 -12.43 51.82 13.75
CA ALA A 18 -12.00 51.21 12.48
C ALA A 18 -10.83 50.22 12.65
N VAL A 19 -9.96 50.41 13.65
CA VAL A 19 -8.80 49.52 13.89
C VAL A 19 -9.20 48.26 14.68
N LEU A 20 -10.17 48.37 15.60
CA LEU A 20 -10.68 47.21 16.35
C LEU A 20 -11.73 46.38 15.59
N ALA A 21 -12.43 46.97 14.61
CA ALA A 21 -13.27 46.22 13.67
C ALA A 21 -12.46 45.51 12.56
N GLY A 22 -11.26 46.02 12.22
CA GLY A 22 -10.35 45.37 11.27
C GLY A 22 -9.62 44.15 11.84
N ALA A 23 -9.37 44.12 13.16
CA ALA A 23 -8.67 43.02 13.82
C ALA A 23 -9.57 41.81 14.17
N LEU A 24 -10.89 41.96 14.14
CA LEU A 24 -11.85 40.86 14.41
C LEU A 24 -12.48 40.27 13.12
N LEU A 25 -12.08 40.75 11.93
CA LEU A 25 -12.53 40.24 10.63
C LEU A 25 -11.45 39.47 9.85
N GLY A 26 -10.25 39.27 10.42
CA GLY A 26 -9.18 38.47 9.82
C GLY A 26 -9.22 36.97 10.13
N GLY A 27 -10.26 36.48 10.82
CA GLY A 27 -10.31 35.14 11.41
C GLY A 27 -11.19 34.11 10.69
N CYS A 28 -11.61 34.34 9.45
CA CYS A 28 -12.34 33.35 8.65
C CYS A 28 -11.94 33.49 7.19
N SER A 29 -10.96 32.70 6.74
CA SER A 29 -10.72 32.49 5.32
C SER A 29 -11.95 31.83 4.70
N LYS A 30 -12.77 32.65 4.02
CA LYS A 30 -13.80 32.15 3.11
C LYS A 30 -13.09 31.47 1.94
N GLY A 31 -13.27 30.16 1.83
CA GLY A 31 -13.31 29.50 0.54
C GLY A 31 -11.98 29.09 -0.07
N SER A 32 -11.08 28.48 0.70
CA SER A 32 -10.44 27.29 0.16
C SER A 32 -11.39 26.13 0.44
N SER A 33 -12.22 25.78 -0.55
CA SER A 33 -12.59 24.37 -0.74
C SER A 33 -11.34 23.53 -0.46
N PRO A 34 -11.45 22.31 0.12
CA PRO A 34 -10.29 21.41 0.16
C PRO A 34 -9.67 21.49 -1.22
N THR A 35 -8.40 21.89 -1.29
CA THR A 35 -7.68 22.05 -2.55
C THR A 35 -7.71 20.68 -3.19
N GLY A 36 -8.75 20.46 -3.99
CA GLY A 36 -8.80 19.35 -4.91
C GLY A 36 -7.51 19.43 -5.70
N PRO A 37 -6.90 18.29 -6.05
CA PRO A 37 -5.68 18.31 -6.83
C PRO A 37 -5.83 19.31 -7.98
N ALA A 38 -4.78 20.12 -8.18
CA ALA A 38 -4.74 21.14 -9.22
C ALA A 38 -5.24 20.54 -10.56
N PRO A 39 -5.84 21.34 -11.46
CA PRO A 39 -6.50 20.85 -12.67
C PRO A 39 -5.60 20.09 -13.67
N ASN A 40 -4.30 19.92 -13.36
CA ASN A 40 -3.47 18.94 -14.04
C ASN A 40 -3.63 17.57 -13.36
N PRO A 41 -4.17 16.54 -14.05
CA PRO A 41 -4.14 15.19 -13.53
C PRO A 41 -2.69 14.79 -13.25
N ARG A 42 -2.47 14.16 -12.10
CA ARG A 42 -1.14 13.65 -11.71
C ARG A 42 -0.65 12.67 -12.77
N THR A 43 0.66 12.61 -12.98
CA THR A 43 1.30 11.64 -13.89
C THR A 43 1.41 10.23 -13.27
N TYR A 44 0.93 10.05 -12.04
CA TYR A 44 0.96 8.81 -11.28
C TYR A 44 -0.39 8.52 -10.65
N TYR A 45 -0.66 7.24 -10.42
CA TYR A 45 -1.84 6.76 -9.69
C TYR A 45 -1.59 6.83 -8.19
N MET A 46 -2.61 7.25 -7.44
CA MET A 46 -2.62 7.13 -5.99
C MET A 46 -3.63 6.08 -5.55
N GLY A 47 -3.30 5.31 -4.53
CA GLY A 47 -4.18 4.25 -4.05
C GLY A 47 -4.05 3.98 -2.57
N PHE A 48 -5.00 3.20 -2.07
CA PHE A 48 -5.05 2.77 -0.67
C PHE A 48 -5.35 1.27 -0.61
N SER A 49 -4.92 0.63 0.48
CA SER A 49 -5.40 -0.68 0.88
C SER A 49 -6.57 -0.54 1.87
N SER A 50 -7.52 -1.47 1.82
CA SER A 50 -8.67 -1.47 2.73
C SER A 50 -8.36 -2.24 4.01
N PHE A 51 -7.66 -1.61 4.96
CA PHE A 51 -7.50 -2.13 6.30
C PHE A 51 -8.37 -1.33 7.28
N PRO A 52 -9.62 -1.76 7.55
CA PRO A 52 -10.41 -1.10 8.57
C PRO A 52 -9.74 -1.32 9.95
N PRO A 53 -9.86 -0.39 10.89
CA PRO A 53 -9.27 -0.51 12.22
C PRO A 53 -9.88 -1.66 13.04
N ARG A 54 -10.99 -2.24 12.57
CA ARG A 54 -11.65 -3.43 13.12
C ARG A 54 -12.16 -4.29 11.95
N PRO A 55 -12.21 -5.62 12.09
CA PRO A 55 -12.72 -6.52 11.06
C PRO A 55 -14.25 -6.45 10.97
N ASP A 56 -14.76 -5.32 10.48
CA ASP A 56 -16.18 -5.04 10.29
C ASP A 56 -16.43 -4.65 8.84
N LEU A 57 -17.37 -5.36 8.18
CA LEU A 57 -17.65 -5.17 6.77
C LEU A 57 -18.22 -3.78 6.47
N ASN A 58 -19.14 -3.29 7.30
CA ASN A 58 -19.75 -1.97 7.08
C ASN A 58 -18.71 -0.85 7.21
N LEU A 59 -17.80 -0.99 8.18
CA LEU A 59 -16.68 -0.08 8.35
C LEU A 59 -15.72 -0.14 7.16
N ALA A 60 -15.39 -1.34 6.66
CA ALA A 60 -14.57 -1.49 5.46
C ALA A 60 -15.21 -0.77 4.25
N LEU A 61 -16.50 -1.00 4.00
CA LEU A 61 -17.22 -0.37 2.89
C LEU A 61 -17.29 1.15 3.04
N LEU A 62 -17.53 1.66 4.26
CA LEU A 62 -17.51 3.09 4.56
C LEU A 62 -16.13 3.69 4.29
N THR A 63 -15.06 3.08 4.81
CA THR A 63 -13.68 3.53 4.60
C THR A 63 -13.34 3.57 3.11
N ILE A 64 -13.68 2.51 2.36
CA ILE A 64 -13.46 2.47 0.91
C ILE A 64 -14.21 3.60 0.20
N ASN A 65 -15.47 3.83 0.55
CA ASN A 65 -16.27 4.90 -0.08
C ASN A 65 -15.70 6.30 0.19
N LEU A 66 -14.99 6.50 1.30
CA LEU A 66 -14.35 7.78 1.61
C LEU A 66 -13.09 8.01 0.77
N TRP A 67 -12.16 7.06 0.76
CA TRP A 67 -10.90 7.26 0.04
C TRP A 67 -11.02 7.06 -1.48
N ALA A 68 -11.99 6.27 -1.97
CA ALA A 68 -12.18 6.02 -3.41
C ALA A 68 -12.49 7.28 -4.22
N GLN A 69 -13.00 8.35 -3.58
CA GLN A 69 -13.24 9.64 -4.23
C GLN A 69 -11.95 10.39 -4.61
N ARG A 70 -10.80 9.93 -4.10
CA ARG A 70 -9.49 10.59 -4.21
C ARG A 70 -8.39 9.63 -4.66
N ALA A 71 -8.75 8.43 -5.11
CA ALA A 71 -7.83 7.37 -5.49
C ALA A 71 -8.09 6.92 -6.93
N ASP A 72 -7.04 6.40 -7.56
CA ASP A 72 -7.04 5.82 -8.90
C ASP A 72 -6.84 4.31 -8.86
N ALA A 73 -6.32 3.79 -7.74
CA ALA A 73 -6.02 2.38 -7.54
C ALA A 73 -6.39 1.91 -6.13
N ALA A 74 -6.58 0.60 -6.00
CA ALA A 74 -6.83 -0.09 -4.74
C ALA A 74 -5.88 -1.27 -4.59
N LEU A 75 -5.30 -1.42 -3.40
CA LEU A 75 -4.38 -2.50 -3.09
C LEU A 75 -5.08 -3.59 -2.26
N ILE A 76 -5.05 -4.82 -2.76
CA ILE A 76 -5.29 -6.04 -1.99
C ILE A 76 -3.92 -6.57 -1.56
N LEU A 77 -3.58 -6.37 -0.29
CA LEU A 77 -2.38 -6.94 0.32
C LEU A 77 -2.79 -8.12 1.20
N THR A 78 -2.22 -9.30 0.96
CA THR A 78 -2.62 -10.53 1.67
C THR A 78 -1.47 -11.53 1.74
N ASP A 79 -1.52 -12.37 2.77
CA ASP A 79 -0.77 -13.63 2.80
C ASP A 79 -1.71 -14.75 2.28
N PRO A 80 -1.18 -15.86 1.74
CA PRO A 80 -2.00 -17.04 1.47
C PRO A 80 -2.69 -17.53 2.75
N PRO A 81 -3.95 -17.96 2.68
CA PRO A 81 -4.64 -18.58 3.82
C PRO A 81 -4.12 -20.01 4.04
N TRP A 82 -2.89 -20.11 4.54
CA TRP A 82 -2.11 -21.35 4.64
C TRP A 82 -2.83 -22.48 5.37
N ASP A 83 -3.53 -22.16 6.45
CA ASP A 83 -4.39 -23.09 7.18
C ASP A 83 -5.44 -23.76 6.28
N SER A 84 -6.11 -22.98 5.43
CA SER A 84 -7.10 -23.48 4.48
C SER A 84 -6.47 -24.27 3.33
N LEU A 85 -5.35 -23.80 2.79
CA LEU A 85 -4.63 -24.47 1.70
C LEU A 85 -4.07 -25.83 2.16
N LEU A 86 -3.47 -25.88 3.34
CA LEU A 86 -2.97 -27.11 3.96
C LEU A 86 -4.11 -28.10 4.29
N ALA A 87 -5.31 -27.60 4.59
CA ALA A 87 -6.51 -28.42 4.76
C ALA A 87 -7.13 -28.89 3.42
N GLY A 88 -6.49 -28.61 2.29
CA GLY A 88 -6.93 -29.07 0.97
C GLY A 88 -8.08 -28.25 0.37
N ARG A 89 -8.37 -27.05 0.88
CA ARG A 89 -9.37 -26.18 0.25
C ARG A 89 -8.83 -25.66 -1.09
N ALA A 90 -9.63 -25.83 -2.14
CA ALA A 90 -9.27 -25.36 -3.47
C ALA A 90 -9.04 -23.83 -3.50
N PRO A 91 -7.91 -23.36 -4.07
CA PRO A 91 -7.61 -21.93 -4.20
C PRO A 91 -8.76 -21.11 -4.76
N ASP A 92 -9.37 -21.54 -5.86
CA ASP A 92 -10.49 -20.85 -6.50
C ASP A 92 -11.65 -20.54 -5.54
N SER A 93 -11.98 -21.48 -4.66
CA SER A 93 -13.05 -21.28 -3.67
C SER A 93 -12.66 -20.22 -2.65
N LEU A 94 -11.39 -20.22 -2.21
CA LEU A 94 -10.87 -19.23 -1.27
C LEU A 94 -10.91 -17.83 -1.89
N ILE A 95 -10.48 -17.71 -3.15
CA ILE A 95 -10.46 -16.44 -3.89
C ILE A 95 -11.86 -15.86 -4.05
N ARG A 96 -12.82 -16.69 -4.48
CA ARG A 96 -14.21 -16.27 -4.69
C ARG A 96 -14.85 -15.78 -3.39
N ASN A 97 -14.52 -16.42 -2.28
CA ASN A 97 -15.10 -16.09 -0.98
C ASN A 97 -14.45 -14.86 -0.32
N ASN A 98 -13.17 -14.62 -0.58
CA ASN A 98 -12.40 -13.65 0.22
C ASN A 98 -12.00 -12.39 -0.56
N GLN A 99 -11.58 -12.49 -1.82
CA GLN A 99 -11.01 -11.35 -2.56
C GLN A 99 -11.81 -10.92 -3.80
N LEU A 100 -12.50 -11.84 -4.47
CA LEU A 100 -13.19 -11.52 -5.72
C LEU A 100 -14.27 -10.44 -5.54
N GLY A 101 -15.07 -10.53 -4.48
CA GLY A 101 -16.08 -9.53 -4.15
C GLY A 101 -15.47 -8.14 -3.92
N LEU A 102 -14.34 -8.08 -3.21
CA LEU A 102 -13.61 -6.84 -2.96
C LEU A 102 -13.03 -6.23 -4.24
N ALA A 103 -12.39 -7.05 -5.08
CA ALA A 103 -11.86 -6.60 -6.37
C ALA A 103 -12.96 -6.03 -7.28
N ASN A 104 -14.11 -6.70 -7.36
CA ASN A 104 -15.27 -6.21 -8.12
C ASN A 104 -15.81 -4.90 -7.54
N TYR A 105 -15.82 -4.76 -6.22
CA TYR A 105 -16.23 -3.53 -5.56
C TYR A 105 -15.30 -2.35 -5.85
N TYR A 106 -13.99 -2.59 -5.98
CA TYR A 106 -13.03 -1.59 -6.42
C TYR A 106 -13.24 -1.19 -7.88
N ARG A 107 -13.40 -2.16 -8.78
CA ARG A 107 -13.66 -1.88 -10.21
C ARG A 107 -14.95 -1.11 -10.44
N ALA A 108 -16.00 -1.42 -9.68
CA ALA A 108 -17.26 -0.68 -9.74
C ALA A 108 -17.11 0.81 -9.37
N ARG A 109 -15.99 1.21 -8.76
CA ARG A 109 -15.62 2.60 -8.44
C ARG A 109 -14.62 3.20 -9.43
N GLY A 110 -14.33 2.50 -10.53
CA GLY A 110 -13.34 2.93 -11.52
C GLY A 110 -11.89 2.82 -11.04
N LEU A 111 -11.63 2.05 -9.98
CA LEU A 111 -10.27 1.87 -9.45
C LEU A 111 -9.56 0.73 -10.16
N ARG A 112 -8.26 0.93 -10.43
CA ARG A 112 -7.34 -0.16 -10.77
C ARG A 112 -7.18 -1.10 -9.59
N VAL A 113 -6.99 -2.39 -9.85
CA VAL A 113 -6.83 -3.42 -8.82
C VAL A 113 -5.39 -3.90 -8.81
N ILE A 114 -4.67 -3.58 -7.73
CA ILE A 114 -3.32 -4.07 -7.47
C ILE A 114 -3.42 -5.17 -6.42
N VAL A 115 -2.77 -6.30 -6.65
CA VAL A 115 -2.69 -7.41 -5.69
C VAL A 115 -1.24 -7.58 -5.28
N SER A 116 -0.98 -7.75 -3.98
CA SER A 116 0.33 -8.09 -3.43
C SER A 116 0.18 -9.29 -2.51
N ILE A 117 0.88 -10.37 -2.83
CA ILE A 117 0.86 -11.63 -2.10
C ILE A 117 2.22 -11.85 -1.46
N ASP A 118 2.21 -12.13 -0.18
CA ASP A 118 3.42 -12.44 0.59
C ASP A 118 3.49 -13.94 0.91
N PRO A 119 4.51 -14.68 0.42
CA PRO A 119 4.63 -16.09 0.72
C PRO A 119 5.11 -16.37 2.16
N THR A 120 5.63 -15.37 2.89
CA THR A 120 6.17 -15.55 4.25
C THR A 120 5.28 -14.85 5.28
N ASN A 121 5.84 -13.93 6.06
CA ASN A 121 5.16 -13.20 7.11
C ASN A 121 5.25 -11.70 6.80
N GLY A 122 4.14 -11.12 6.37
CA GLY A 122 4.08 -9.70 6.02
C GLY A 122 4.34 -8.73 7.18
N LEU A 123 4.32 -9.21 8.43
CA LEU A 123 4.60 -8.42 9.64
C LEU A 123 6.02 -8.60 10.17
N ASP A 124 6.66 -9.74 9.89
CA ASP A 124 8.00 -10.06 10.36
C ASP A 124 8.80 -10.73 9.23
N ARG A 125 9.66 -9.93 8.59
CA ARG A 125 10.47 -10.36 7.44
C ARG A 125 11.54 -11.40 7.76
N SER A 126 11.79 -11.69 9.05
CA SER A 126 12.75 -12.71 9.46
C SER A 126 12.16 -14.12 9.51
N ALA A 127 10.84 -14.26 9.40
CA ALA A 127 10.12 -15.47 9.78
C ALA A 127 9.24 -16.06 8.67
N GLU A 128 8.97 -17.35 8.81
CA GLU A 128 7.91 -18.07 8.10
C GLU A 128 6.52 -17.51 8.45
N ALA A 129 5.54 -17.75 7.58
CA ALA A 129 4.16 -17.41 7.87
C ALA A 129 3.70 -18.07 9.20
N PRO A 130 3.06 -17.34 10.14
CA PRO A 130 2.68 -17.90 11.43
C PRO A 130 1.80 -19.16 11.33
N LYS A 131 0.94 -19.22 10.30
CA LYS A 131 0.08 -20.37 10.02
C LYS A 131 0.84 -21.60 9.51
N LEU A 132 1.95 -21.42 8.79
CA LEU A 132 2.85 -22.51 8.40
C LEU A 132 3.58 -23.04 9.64
N VAL A 133 4.14 -22.14 10.46
CA VAL A 133 4.81 -22.50 11.72
C VAL A 133 3.87 -23.29 12.64
N ALA A 134 2.63 -22.81 12.83
CA ALA A 134 1.64 -23.49 13.65
C ALA A 134 1.28 -24.90 13.15
N ALA A 135 1.39 -25.13 11.84
CA ALA A 135 1.17 -26.44 11.22
C ALA A 135 2.44 -27.31 11.17
N GLY A 136 3.58 -26.83 11.68
CA GLY A 136 4.87 -27.51 11.56
C GLY A 136 5.36 -27.61 10.11
N ARG A 137 4.99 -26.65 9.27
CA ARG A 137 5.31 -26.58 7.84
C ARG A 137 6.24 -25.41 7.53
N SER A 138 6.91 -25.48 6.39
CA SER A 138 7.83 -24.45 5.90
C SER A 138 7.64 -24.18 4.41
N LEU A 139 7.86 -22.93 3.99
CA LEU A 139 7.91 -22.56 2.56
C LEU A 139 9.03 -23.30 1.80
N THR A 140 10.04 -23.82 2.51
CA THR A 140 11.11 -24.65 1.93
C THR A 140 10.61 -25.98 1.38
N GLU A 141 9.41 -26.41 1.77
CA GLU A 141 8.84 -27.68 1.30
C GLU A 141 8.22 -27.56 -0.09
N PRO A 142 8.56 -28.46 -1.04
CA PRO A 142 7.99 -28.42 -2.40
C PRO A 142 6.46 -28.43 -2.44
N ALA A 143 5.81 -29.15 -1.51
CA ALA A 143 4.35 -29.20 -1.42
C ALA A 143 3.74 -27.85 -0.99
N VAL A 144 4.42 -27.07 -0.15
CA VAL A 144 3.95 -25.73 0.26
C VAL A 144 4.16 -24.74 -0.89
N GLN A 145 5.29 -24.83 -1.61
CA GLN A 145 5.53 -24.01 -2.81
C GLN A 145 4.51 -24.30 -3.93
N GLN A 146 4.07 -25.55 -4.07
CA GLN A 146 2.98 -25.93 -4.97
C GLN A 146 1.69 -25.20 -4.59
N LEU A 147 1.29 -25.22 -3.32
CA LEU A 147 0.10 -24.52 -2.83
C LEU A 147 0.19 -23.00 -3.07
N TYR A 148 1.38 -22.42 -2.89
CA TYR A 148 1.63 -21.01 -3.19
C TYR A 148 1.34 -20.69 -4.65
N ARG A 149 1.98 -21.45 -5.56
CA ARG A 149 1.81 -21.27 -7.01
C ARG A 149 0.36 -21.39 -7.42
N ASP A 150 -0.34 -22.42 -6.95
CA ASP A 150 -1.76 -22.62 -7.30
C ASP A 150 -2.63 -21.47 -6.79
N TYR A 151 -2.33 -20.95 -5.60
CA TYR A 151 -3.01 -19.79 -5.03
C TYR A 151 -2.77 -18.50 -5.83
N VAL A 152 -1.53 -18.22 -6.22
CA VAL A 152 -1.18 -17.04 -7.04
C VAL A 152 -1.80 -17.14 -8.43
N THR A 153 -1.76 -18.30 -9.08
CA THR A 153 -2.40 -18.51 -10.38
C THR A 153 -3.92 -18.35 -10.30
N ALA A 154 -4.56 -18.82 -9.23
CA ALA A 154 -5.99 -18.61 -9.01
C ALA A 154 -6.34 -17.14 -8.71
N MET A 155 -5.48 -16.42 -7.97
CA MET A 155 -5.64 -14.97 -7.78
C MET A 155 -5.65 -14.25 -9.12
N ASP A 156 -4.68 -14.53 -9.97
CA ASP A 156 -4.58 -13.93 -11.31
C ASP A 156 -5.79 -14.29 -12.18
N THR A 157 -6.11 -15.58 -12.31
CA THR A 157 -7.16 -16.08 -13.20
C THR A 157 -8.55 -15.57 -12.83
N LEU A 158 -8.82 -15.37 -11.53
CA LEU A 158 -10.15 -14.98 -11.06
C LEU A 158 -10.29 -13.48 -10.84
N ILE A 159 -9.21 -12.81 -10.43
CA ILE A 159 -9.23 -11.37 -10.20
C ILE A 159 -8.90 -10.61 -11.48
N HIS A 160 -7.93 -11.03 -12.28
CA HIS A 160 -7.33 -10.25 -13.38
C HIS A 160 -6.80 -8.87 -12.91
N PRO A 161 -5.84 -8.83 -11.97
CA PRO A 161 -5.35 -7.56 -11.45
C PRO A 161 -4.57 -6.77 -12.50
N ASP A 162 -4.51 -5.44 -12.35
CA ASP A 162 -3.65 -4.57 -13.16
C ASP A 162 -2.15 -4.87 -12.89
N TYR A 163 -1.82 -5.20 -11.64
CA TYR A 163 -0.48 -5.54 -11.17
C TYR A 163 -0.56 -6.67 -10.14
N LEU A 164 0.34 -7.64 -10.23
CA LEU A 164 0.39 -8.80 -9.33
C LEU A 164 1.77 -8.96 -8.69
N GLY A 165 1.83 -8.64 -7.40
CA GLY A 165 2.99 -8.76 -6.54
C GLY A 165 3.04 -10.15 -5.92
N ILE A 166 4.19 -10.83 -6.03
CA ILE A 166 4.30 -12.25 -5.60
C ILE A 166 5.48 -12.52 -4.66
N ALA A 167 6.16 -11.47 -4.20
CA ALA A 167 7.08 -11.49 -3.08
C ALA A 167 7.25 -10.06 -2.57
N SER A 168 7.36 -9.90 -1.26
CA SER A 168 7.41 -8.59 -0.61
C SER A 168 8.71 -8.39 0.15
N GLU A 169 9.28 -7.19 0.03
CA GLU A 169 10.48 -6.70 0.72
C GLU A 169 11.65 -7.69 0.65
N THR A 170 11.92 -8.19 -0.56
CA THR A 170 12.80 -9.33 -0.82
C THR A 170 14.22 -9.11 -0.32
N ASN A 171 14.72 -7.88 -0.41
CA ASN A 171 16.05 -7.51 0.07
C ASN A 171 16.14 -7.51 1.60
N LEU A 172 15.06 -7.14 2.30
CA LEU A 172 14.99 -7.22 3.75
C LEU A 172 14.88 -8.68 4.19
N VAL A 173 14.03 -9.49 3.54
CA VAL A 173 13.97 -10.94 3.79
C VAL A 173 15.36 -11.57 3.60
N ARG A 174 16.06 -11.25 2.49
CA ARG A 174 17.43 -11.71 2.25
C ARG A 174 18.40 -11.33 3.36
N ALA A 175 18.24 -10.14 3.93
CA ALA A 175 19.13 -9.61 4.95
C ALA A 175 18.93 -10.25 6.33
N ILE A 176 17.69 -10.60 6.70
CA ILE A 176 17.37 -10.98 8.09
C ILE A 176 16.70 -12.35 8.28
N ALA A 177 16.23 -13.00 7.22
CA ALA A 177 15.69 -14.35 7.30
C ALA A 177 16.79 -15.42 7.16
N PRO A 178 16.54 -16.68 7.59
CA PRO A 178 17.41 -17.79 7.23
C PRO A 178 17.59 -17.90 5.71
N ALA A 179 18.82 -18.16 5.25
CA ALA A 179 19.12 -18.26 3.82
C ALA A 179 18.26 -19.31 3.10
N SER A 180 17.90 -20.40 3.78
CA SER A 180 16.98 -21.41 3.25
C SER A 180 15.59 -20.85 2.96
N LEU A 181 15.09 -19.96 3.83
CA LEU A 181 13.80 -19.31 3.64
C LEU A 181 13.86 -18.32 2.47
N TYR A 182 14.89 -17.47 2.40
CA TYR A 182 15.05 -16.57 1.24
C TYR A 182 15.10 -17.33 -0.09
N ASN A 183 15.88 -18.40 -0.17
CA ASN A 183 15.95 -19.25 -1.37
C ASN A 183 14.58 -19.86 -1.71
N ALA A 184 13.79 -20.23 -0.70
CA ALA A 184 12.43 -20.71 -0.91
C ALA A 184 11.48 -19.62 -1.43
N VAL A 185 11.63 -18.36 -1.00
CA VAL A 185 10.88 -17.22 -1.58
C VAL A 185 11.21 -17.06 -3.06
N VAL A 186 12.50 -17.06 -3.43
CA VAL A 186 12.94 -16.95 -4.84
C VAL A 186 12.32 -18.08 -5.68
N GLN A 187 12.41 -19.32 -5.20
CA GLN A 187 11.88 -20.49 -5.90
C GLN A 187 10.36 -20.45 -6.03
N ALA A 188 9.64 -20.14 -4.94
CA ALA A 188 8.18 -20.09 -4.93
C ALA A 188 7.65 -18.98 -5.84
N ALA A 189 8.25 -17.78 -5.79
CA ALA A 189 7.89 -16.65 -6.63
C ALA A 189 8.19 -16.93 -8.11
N GLY A 190 9.37 -17.44 -8.46
CA GLY A 190 9.71 -17.80 -9.83
C GLY A 190 8.81 -18.88 -10.43
N SER A 191 8.45 -19.88 -9.62
CA SER A 191 7.49 -20.92 -10.03
C SER A 191 6.09 -20.35 -10.24
N ALA A 192 5.62 -19.49 -9.35
CA ALA A 192 4.33 -18.81 -9.47
C ALA A 192 4.28 -17.89 -10.70
N ALA A 193 5.34 -17.11 -10.96
CA ALA A 193 5.47 -16.28 -12.15
C ALA A 193 5.37 -17.10 -13.45
N THR A 194 6.07 -18.24 -13.50
CA THR A 194 5.99 -19.16 -14.63
C THR A 194 4.56 -19.65 -14.86
N SER A 195 3.87 -20.07 -13.78
CA SER A 195 2.49 -20.56 -13.85
C SER A 195 1.50 -19.48 -14.30
N VAL A 196 1.63 -18.26 -13.75
CA VAL A 196 0.82 -17.11 -14.18
C VAL A 196 1.05 -16.80 -15.65
N SER A 197 2.30 -16.79 -16.13
CA SER A 197 2.61 -16.46 -17.53
C SER A 197 1.97 -17.41 -18.57
N VAL A 198 1.58 -18.63 -18.15
CA VAL A 198 0.87 -19.60 -19.00
C VAL A 198 -0.61 -19.20 -19.19
N VAL A 199 -1.23 -18.55 -18.19
CA VAL A 199 -2.65 -18.19 -18.20
C VAL A 199 -2.90 -16.71 -18.49
N ASP A 200 -1.96 -15.84 -18.10
CA ASP A 200 -1.96 -14.40 -18.35
C ASP A 200 -0.52 -13.93 -18.63
N SER A 201 -0.23 -13.69 -19.91
CA SER A 201 1.08 -13.19 -20.34
C SER A 201 1.19 -11.66 -20.27
N VAL A 202 0.11 -10.95 -19.96
CA VAL A 202 0.03 -9.48 -20.03
C VAL A 202 0.05 -8.81 -18.65
N VAL A 203 -0.37 -9.50 -17.59
CA VAL A 203 -0.30 -8.98 -16.22
C VAL A 203 1.11 -8.48 -15.88
N SER A 204 1.19 -7.34 -15.20
CA SER A 204 2.47 -6.80 -14.75
C SER A 204 2.86 -7.43 -13.41
N LEU A 205 3.74 -8.44 -13.48
CA LEU A 205 4.32 -9.07 -12.30
C LEU A 205 5.33 -8.14 -11.62
N TYR A 206 5.28 -8.08 -10.30
CA TYR A 206 6.25 -7.35 -9.49
C TYR A 206 6.67 -8.09 -8.23
N THR A 207 7.78 -7.66 -7.67
CA THR A 207 8.17 -7.89 -6.28
C THR A 207 8.41 -6.54 -5.63
N THR A 208 8.46 -6.48 -4.30
CA THR A 208 8.85 -5.25 -3.60
C THR A 208 10.21 -5.37 -2.95
N VAL A 209 10.93 -4.25 -2.90
CA VAL A 209 12.13 -4.05 -2.10
C VAL A 209 11.84 -3.04 -1.00
N GLN A 210 12.50 -3.20 0.13
CA GLN A 210 12.49 -2.28 1.25
C GLN A 210 13.57 -1.21 1.03
N VAL A 211 13.15 0.04 0.84
CA VAL A 211 14.01 1.16 0.41
C VAL A 211 15.11 1.45 1.42
N GLU A 212 14.78 1.51 2.71
CA GLU A 212 15.74 1.81 3.77
C GLU A 212 16.82 0.72 3.91
N THR A 213 16.51 -0.54 3.55
CA THR A 213 17.46 -1.65 3.49
C THR A 213 18.42 -1.47 2.32
N ALA A 214 17.91 -1.10 1.15
CA ALA A 214 18.74 -0.81 -0.03
C ALA A 214 19.70 0.36 0.23
N TRP A 215 19.26 1.37 0.98
CA TRP A 215 20.10 2.49 1.42
C TRP A 215 21.03 2.17 2.61
N GLY A 216 20.94 0.97 3.20
CA GLY A 216 21.75 0.58 4.36
C GLY A 216 21.28 1.16 5.69
N ARG A 217 20.14 1.86 5.73
CA ARG A 217 19.64 2.52 6.94
C ARG A 217 19.18 1.56 8.02
N LEU A 218 18.68 0.38 7.63
CA LEU A 218 18.26 -0.65 8.59
C LEU A 218 19.43 -1.47 9.15
N ALA A 219 20.66 -1.28 8.66
CA ALA A 219 21.86 -1.92 9.22
C ALA A 219 22.42 -1.20 10.47
N GLY A 220 21.78 -0.10 10.89
CA GLY A 220 22.19 0.72 12.03
C GLY A 220 23.00 1.96 11.63
N PRO A 221 23.46 2.76 12.63
CA PRO A 221 24.22 3.98 12.37
C PRO A 221 25.48 3.71 11.54
N GLY A 222 25.65 4.45 10.45
CA GLY A 222 26.78 4.30 9.54
C GLY A 222 26.66 3.15 8.53
N GLY A 223 25.49 2.52 8.39
CA GLY A 223 25.24 1.53 7.36
C GLY A 223 25.51 2.07 5.95
N ALA A 224 26.17 1.26 5.12
CA ALA A 224 26.52 1.60 3.75
C ALA A 224 25.41 1.21 2.77
N TYR A 225 25.34 1.90 1.64
CA TYR A 225 24.45 1.54 0.53
C TYR A 225 24.63 0.08 0.12
N VAL A 226 23.53 -0.66 0.02
CA VAL A 226 23.50 -2.08 -0.33
C VAL A 226 23.03 -2.29 -1.77
N GLY A 227 22.08 -1.48 -2.23
CA GLY A 227 21.46 -1.61 -3.55
C GLY A 227 20.50 -2.80 -3.67
N ILE A 228 20.12 -3.11 -4.91
CA ILE A 228 19.09 -4.10 -5.25
C ILE A 228 19.52 -5.04 -6.39
N ASP A 229 20.80 -5.08 -6.75
CA ASP A 229 21.28 -5.85 -7.91
C ASP A 229 20.96 -7.35 -7.77
N GLN A 230 21.09 -7.88 -6.56
CA GLN A 230 20.74 -9.28 -6.27
C GLN A 230 19.24 -9.54 -6.45
N ASP A 231 18.39 -8.61 -6.02
CA ASP A 231 16.94 -8.73 -6.16
C ASP A 231 16.52 -8.70 -7.65
N LEU A 232 17.15 -7.85 -8.46
CA LEU A 232 16.92 -7.84 -9.91
C LEU A 232 17.40 -9.14 -10.59
N ALA A 233 18.46 -9.76 -10.08
CA ALA A 233 18.95 -11.05 -10.57
C ALA A 233 18.03 -12.22 -10.17
N ASP A 234 17.62 -12.27 -8.91
CA ASP A 234 16.82 -13.37 -8.35
C ASP A 234 15.36 -13.34 -8.85
N PHE A 235 14.83 -12.15 -9.16
CA PHE A 235 13.45 -11.95 -9.60
C PHE A 235 13.37 -11.41 -11.03
N GLY A 236 14.18 -11.96 -11.96
CA GLY A 236 14.26 -11.50 -13.36
C GLY A 236 12.96 -11.61 -14.18
N PHE A 237 11.87 -12.16 -13.63
CA PHE A 237 10.55 -12.19 -14.26
C PHE A 237 9.74 -10.89 -14.07
N ILE A 238 10.17 -9.99 -13.18
CA ILE A 238 9.38 -8.79 -12.87
C ILE A 238 9.36 -7.80 -14.06
N ARG A 239 8.20 -7.17 -14.26
CA ARG A 239 8.03 -6.05 -15.21
C ARG A 239 7.90 -4.71 -14.50
N THR A 240 7.71 -4.74 -13.19
CA THR A 240 7.60 -3.57 -12.34
C THR A 240 8.31 -3.88 -11.03
N LEU A 241 8.92 -2.86 -10.42
CA LEU A 241 9.52 -2.95 -9.09
C LEU A 241 8.66 -2.13 -8.12
N GLY A 242 8.21 -2.76 -7.04
CA GLY A 242 7.57 -2.05 -5.94
C GLY A 242 8.61 -1.54 -4.94
N LEU A 243 8.45 -0.31 -4.47
CA LEU A 243 9.27 0.29 -3.43
C LEU A 243 8.44 0.39 -2.16
N SER A 244 8.80 -0.41 -1.15
CA SER A 244 8.23 -0.33 0.20
C SER A 244 9.15 0.55 1.05
N SER A 245 8.59 1.58 1.67
CA SER A 245 9.37 2.52 2.49
C SER A 245 8.63 2.84 3.77
N TYR A 246 9.37 2.81 4.87
CA TYR A 246 8.93 3.29 6.17
C TYR A 246 10.01 4.26 6.67
N PRO A 247 9.99 5.53 6.22
CA PRO A 247 11.09 6.47 6.47
C PRO A 247 11.45 6.62 7.94
N TYR A 248 10.45 6.57 8.82
CA TYR A 248 10.67 6.62 10.26
C TYR A 248 11.56 5.48 10.77
N LEU A 249 11.43 4.26 10.23
CA LEU A 249 12.30 3.12 10.56
C LEU A 249 13.74 3.34 10.07
N GLY A 250 13.90 4.13 9.01
CA GLY A 250 15.21 4.58 8.51
C GLY A 250 15.84 5.73 9.30
N GLY A 251 15.18 6.19 10.38
CA GLY A 251 15.66 7.29 11.23
C GLY A 251 15.27 8.69 10.73
N TYR A 252 14.41 8.79 9.72
CA TYR A 252 13.91 10.07 9.23
C TYR A 252 12.80 10.59 10.14
N THR A 253 13.10 11.65 10.90
CA THR A 253 12.13 12.33 11.78
C THR A 253 11.42 13.49 11.10
N ASP A 254 11.98 13.97 9.98
CA ASP A 254 11.43 15.04 9.14
C ASP A 254 11.16 14.48 7.74
N PRO A 255 9.92 14.52 7.22
CA PRO A 255 9.62 14.08 5.85
C PRO A 255 10.48 14.75 4.78
N ASP A 256 10.89 16.00 4.97
CA ASP A 256 11.70 16.75 4.00
C ASP A 256 13.17 16.27 3.95
N SER A 257 13.55 15.36 4.86
CA SER A 257 14.89 14.78 4.91
C SER A 257 15.04 13.45 4.16
N ILE A 258 13.95 12.94 3.55
CA ILE A 258 13.98 11.74 2.71
C ILE A 258 14.69 12.10 1.38
N PRO A 259 15.73 11.35 0.96
CA PRO A 259 16.50 11.61 -0.27
C PRO A 259 15.71 11.54 -1.58
#